data_AF-A0A2U3N3P2-F1
#
_entry.id   AF-A0A2U3N3P2-F1
#
_cell.length_a   1.000
_cell.length_b   1.000
_cell.length_c   1.000
_cell.angle_alpha   90.00
_cell.angle_beta   90.00
_cell.angle_gamma   90.00
#
_symmetry.space_group_name_H-M   'P 1'
#
loop_
_entity.id
_entity.type
_entity.pdbx_description
1 polymer ?
#
loop_
_entity_poly.entity_id
_entity_poly.type
_entity_poly.pdbx_seq_one_letter_code
_entity_poly.pdbx_strand_id
1 'polypeptide(L)'
;MSWLSSLKSVFSPSQEVKEEEIQQVLQNYILPGSENALKDRITQLNVEGRVLQITINTYPDEANHLQQIHDDLADALEKCGIQELNMHVIQQKIQHGESGHGCSSQSHSHEKSANTNLPPVVDASPKTETDPNNPPIQKSAPQQRDVPKHPRIQNVILVSSGKGGVGKSTTTVNLALALQKLGLKVGVLDADIYGPSIPTMLGNAGKTPMIEAENFVPLDAYGMPVLSIGHLIGAENTPVAWRGAKATGALMQLFNQTLWPDLDILVIDMPPGTGDIQLTLAQRIPVTGAVIVTTPQNVALMDAVKGIELFNKVQIPVIGVVENMSTHICSNCGHEEQIFGTGGGDQLSEQYHIPLLGRLPLNVKIRENVDAGKPSVIADDDTAESYIEIAEKIASWLPKVEKDQKRIF
;
A
#
# COMPACT_ATOMS: atom_id res chain seq x y z
N MET A 1 31.47 -23.00 13.96
CA MET A 1 30.79 -21.82 13.40
C MET A 1 29.34 -22.20 13.16
N SER A 2 28.38 -21.52 13.79
CA SER A 2 26.94 -21.87 13.73
C SER A 2 26.37 -21.61 12.33
N TRP A 3 25.66 -22.60 11.78
CA TRP A 3 24.98 -22.57 10.48
C TRP A 3 24.01 -21.39 10.31
N LEU A 4 23.54 -20.80 11.41
CA LEU A 4 22.69 -19.59 11.41
C LEU A 4 23.43 -18.29 11.09
N SER A 5 24.77 -18.29 11.09
CA SER A 5 25.55 -17.09 10.76
C SER A 5 25.35 -16.57 9.34
N SER A 6 24.90 -17.41 8.41
CA SER A 6 24.58 -17.04 7.02
C SER A 6 23.13 -16.58 6.81
N LEU A 7 22.26 -16.69 7.81
CA LEU A 7 20.84 -16.28 7.76
C LEU A 7 20.55 -14.98 8.55
N LYS A 8 21.59 -14.31 9.05
CA LYS A 8 21.45 -13.20 10.02
C LYS A 8 21.07 -11.88 9.36
N SER A 9 19.88 -11.35 9.68
CA SER A 9 19.70 -9.90 9.83
C SER A 9 19.77 -9.54 11.31
N VAL A 10 20.91 -8.99 11.73
CA VAL A 10 21.21 -8.23 12.96
C VAL A 10 20.45 -8.65 14.24
N PHE A 11 21.17 -9.36 15.12
CA PHE A 11 20.78 -9.77 16.46
C PHE A 11 20.79 -8.55 17.40
N SER A 12 19.72 -8.34 18.16
CA SER A 12 19.77 -7.50 19.36
C SER A 12 20.08 -8.41 20.55
N PRO A 13 21.17 -8.18 21.32
CA PRO A 13 21.56 -9.10 22.40
C PRO A 13 20.68 -8.89 23.62
N SER A 14 19.53 -9.56 23.68
CA SER A 14 18.73 -9.66 24.89
C SER A 14 19.15 -10.89 25.69
N GLN A 15 19.72 -10.68 26.89
CA GLN A 15 20.21 -11.72 27.82
C GLN A 15 19.15 -12.71 28.35
N GLU A 16 17.93 -12.73 27.83
CA GLU A 16 16.78 -13.45 28.40
C GLU A 16 16.50 -14.84 27.79
N VAL A 17 17.15 -15.20 26.68
CA VAL A 17 16.85 -16.44 25.94
C VAL A 17 18.11 -17.27 25.73
N LYS A 18 17.98 -18.59 25.86
CA LYS A 18 19.11 -19.52 25.71
C LYS A 18 19.33 -19.89 24.25
N GLU A 19 20.03 -19.01 23.53
CA GLU A 19 20.22 -19.11 22.08
C GLU A 19 20.80 -20.45 21.60
N GLU A 20 21.79 -21.02 22.30
CA GLU A 20 22.39 -22.31 21.91
C GLU A 20 21.41 -23.48 22.06
N GLU A 21 20.54 -23.45 23.07
CA GLU A 21 19.53 -24.48 23.29
C GLU A 21 18.44 -24.44 22.20
N ILE A 22 18.03 -23.23 21.76
CA ILE A 22 17.10 -23.06 20.63
C ILE A 22 17.68 -23.68 19.36
N GLN A 23 18.96 -23.45 19.09
CA GLN A 23 19.62 -24.02 17.92
C GLN A 23 19.61 -25.55 17.96
N GLN A 24 19.85 -26.13 19.14
CA GLN A 24 19.86 -27.56 19.32
C GLN A 24 18.47 -28.17 19.13
N VAL A 25 17.41 -27.52 19.61
CA VAL A 25 16.01 -27.94 19.39
C VAL A 25 15.69 -27.96 17.89
N LEU A 26 15.98 -26.87 17.18
CA LEU A 26 15.63 -26.76 15.75
C LEU A 26 16.47 -27.66 14.84
N GLN A 27 17.72 -27.93 15.20
CA GLN A 27 18.60 -28.82 14.43
C GLN A 27 18.23 -30.29 14.58
N ASN A 28 17.71 -30.68 15.75
CA ASN A 28 17.42 -32.07 16.07
C ASN A 28 15.95 -32.45 15.84
N TYR A 29 15.08 -31.48 15.55
CA TYR A 29 13.68 -31.75 15.24
C TYR A 29 13.55 -32.42 13.86
N ILE A 30 12.94 -33.60 13.83
CA ILE A 30 12.65 -34.38 12.62
C ILE A 30 11.18 -34.20 12.28
N LEU A 31 10.87 -33.92 11.01
CA LEU A 31 9.50 -33.69 10.57
C LEU A 31 8.64 -34.96 10.72
N PRO A 32 7.39 -34.86 11.23
CA PRO A 32 6.49 -36.01 11.35
C PRO A 32 6.27 -36.72 10.01
N GLY A 33 6.50 -38.03 9.99
CA GLY A 33 6.34 -38.86 8.79
C GLY A 33 7.47 -38.72 7.75
N SER A 34 8.61 -38.11 8.11
CA SER A 34 9.77 -37.91 7.23
C SER A 34 11.10 -38.27 7.91
N GLU A 35 12.14 -38.56 7.14
CA GLU A 35 13.53 -38.60 7.64
C GLU A 35 14.21 -37.22 7.56
N ASN A 36 13.51 -36.21 7.04
CA ASN A 36 14.05 -34.87 6.85
C ASN A 36 14.04 -34.06 8.16
N ALA A 37 15.14 -33.37 8.43
CA ALA A 37 15.25 -32.46 9.56
C ALA A 37 14.59 -31.11 9.26
N LEU A 38 13.99 -30.50 10.29
CA LEU A 38 13.38 -29.18 10.20
C LEU A 38 14.37 -28.12 9.71
N LYS A 39 15.63 -28.19 10.15
CA LYS A 39 16.69 -27.25 9.74
C LYS A 39 16.79 -27.09 8.23
N ASP A 40 16.55 -28.16 7.46
CA ASP A 40 16.67 -28.14 5.99
C ASP A 40 15.46 -27.46 5.32
N ARG A 41 14.42 -27.14 6.10
CA ARG A 41 13.22 -26.40 5.68
C ARG A 41 13.22 -24.95 6.13
N ILE A 42 14.02 -24.59 7.13
CA ILE A 42 14.06 -23.22 7.67
C ILE A 42 14.69 -22.30 6.64
N THR A 43 13.93 -21.32 6.18
CA THR A 43 14.40 -20.27 5.27
C THR A 43 14.71 -18.98 5.99
N GLN A 44 14.02 -18.71 7.10
CA GLN A 44 14.22 -17.53 7.94
C GLN A 44 14.00 -17.88 9.40
N LEU A 45 14.79 -17.25 10.27
CA LEU A 45 14.69 -17.38 11.71
C LEU A 45 15.06 -16.06 12.37
N ASN A 46 14.18 -15.54 13.21
CA ASN A 46 14.37 -14.30 13.97
C ASN A 46 13.89 -14.49 15.41
N VAL A 47 14.66 -14.01 16.39
CA VAL A 47 14.27 -14.00 17.80
C VAL A 47 14.23 -12.56 18.26
N GLU A 48 13.09 -12.09 18.74
CA GLU A 48 12.92 -10.76 19.31
C GLU A 48 12.34 -10.88 20.72
N GLY A 49 13.15 -10.57 21.73
CA GLY A 49 12.77 -10.80 23.13
C GLY A 49 12.51 -12.29 23.37
N ARG A 50 11.27 -12.65 23.73
CA ARG A 50 10.82 -14.03 23.95
C ARG A 50 9.97 -14.59 22.80
N VAL A 51 9.98 -13.94 21.64
CA VAL A 51 9.23 -14.38 20.46
C VAL A 51 10.19 -14.97 19.44
N LEU A 52 9.95 -16.22 19.01
CA LEU A 52 10.64 -16.83 17.89
C LEU A 52 9.76 -16.76 16.64
N GLN A 53 10.26 -16.10 15.59
CA GLN A 53 9.68 -16.11 14.26
C GLN A 53 10.48 -17.06 13.37
N ILE A 54 9.81 -18.04 12.78
CA ILE A 54 10.42 -19.05 11.92
C ILE A 54 9.63 -19.16 10.62
N THR A 55 10.32 -19.15 9.48
CA THR A 55 9.72 -19.42 8.17
C THR A 55 10.24 -20.75 7.66
N ILE A 56 9.31 -21.65 7.32
CA ILE A 56 9.63 -22.98 6.78
C ILE A 56 9.01 -23.17 5.40
N ASN A 57 9.78 -23.81 4.51
CA ASN A 57 9.24 -24.33 3.25
C ASN A 57 8.68 -25.73 3.50
N THR A 58 7.47 -26.01 3.03
CA THR A 58 6.85 -27.33 3.19
C THR A 58 6.33 -27.87 1.87
N TYR A 59 6.25 -29.20 1.80
CA TYR A 59 5.68 -29.92 0.66
C TYR A 59 4.21 -30.31 0.91
N PRO A 60 3.42 -30.61 -0.14
CA PRO A 60 1.99 -30.90 0.01
C PRO A 60 1.63 -32.09 0.91
N ASP A 61 2.52 -33.06 1.04
CA ASP A 61 2.44 -34.22 1.92
C ASP A 61 2.70 -33.88 3.40
N GLU A 62 3.45 -32.81 3.68
CA GLU A 62 3.77 -32.33 5.03
C GLU A 62 2.69 -31.38 5.60
N ALA A 63 1.74 -30.91 4.76
CA ALA A 63 0.72 -29.93 5.14
C ALA A 63 -0.23 -30.40 6.25
N ASN A 64 -0.46 -31.72 6.36
CA ASN A 64 -1.35 -32.30 7.37
C ASN A 64 -0.74 -32.35 8.78
N HIS A 65 0.59 -32.15 8.90
CA HIS A 65 1.30 -32.21 10.17
C HIS A 65 1.74 -30.83 10.69
N LEU A 66 1.34 -29.74 10.03
CA LEU A 66 1.77 -28.38 10.40
C LEU A 66 1.38 -27.98 11.83
N GLN A 67 0.17 -28.36 12.27
CA GLN A 67 -0.26 -28.09 13.64
C GLN A 67 0.59 -28.86 14.64
N GLN A 68 0.87 -30.13 14.37
CA GLN A 68 1.74 -30.95 15.22
C GLN A 68 3.17 -30.40 15.31
N ILE A 69 3.71 -29.95 14.18
CA ILE A 69 5.04 -29.31 14.13
C ILE A 69 5.05 -28.02 14.98
N HIS A 70 3.99 -27.22 14.89
CA HIS A 70 3.87 -26.00 15.68
C HIS A 70 3.85 -26.29 17.18
N ASP A 71 2.98 -27.21 17.61
CA ASP A 71 2.77 -27.55 19.02
C ASP A 71 4.05 -28.15 19.64
N ASP A 72 4.68 -29.13 18.95
CA ASP A 72 5.91 -29.77 19.45
C ASP A 72 7.07 -28.77 19.60
N LEU A 73 7.18 -27.83 18.66
CA LEU A 73 8.22 -26.81 18.70
C LEU A 73 7.94 -25.77 19.78
N ALA A 74 6.69 -25.33 19.96
CA ALA A 74 6.30 -24.40 21.01
C ALA A 74 6.68 -24.97 22.39
N ASP A 75 6.31 -26.24 22.65
CA ASP A 75 6.62 -26.94 23.90
C ASP A 75 8.12 -27.11 24.14
N ALA A 76 8.90 -27.40 23.08
CA ALA A 76 10.33 -27.56 23.17
C ALA A 76 11.05 -26.22 23.41
N LEU A 77 10.60 -25.14 22.77
CA LEU A 77 11.21 -23.82 22.81
C LEU A 77 10.83 -23.02 24.06
N GLU A 78 9.69 -23.34 24.70
CA GLU A 78 9.31 -22.76 25.99
C GLU A 78 10.40 -22.98 27.06
N LYS A 79 11.01 -24.17 27.05
CA LYS A 79 12.12 -24.53 27.95
C LYS A 79 13.40 -23.72 27.71
N CYS A 80 13.50 -23.09 26.54
CA CYS A 80 14.62 -22.24 26.15
C CYS A 80 14.34 -20.74 26.39
N GLY A 81 13.15 -20.38 26.88
CA GLY A 81 12.75 -19.00 27.19
C GLY A 81 11.88 -18.31 26.12
N ILE A 82 11.41 -19.04 25.10
CA ILE A 82 10.48 -18.52 24.09
C ILE A 82 9.04 -18.65 24.61
N GLN A 83 8.29 -17.56 24.62
CA GLN A 83 6.88 -17.54 25.04
C GLN A 83 5.90 -17.56 23.87
N GLU A 84 6.37 -17.20 22.67
CA GLU A 84 5.54 -17.13 21.48
C GLU A 84 6.31 -17.66 20.27
N LEU A 85 5.73 -18.64 19.58
CA LEU A 85 6.25 -19.20 18.33
C LEU A 85 5.37 -18.76 17.16
N ASN A 86 5.92 -17.91 16.31
CA ASN A 86 5.31 -17.44 15.08
C ASN A 86 5.88 -18.23 13.88
N MET A 87 5.14 -19.23 13.42
CA MET A 87 5.55 -20.09 12.30
C MET A 87 4.85 -19.68 11.00
N HIS A 88 5.63 -19.22 10.02
CA HIS A 88 5.15 -18.94 8.67
C HIS A 88 5.51 -20.09 7.72
N VAL A 89 4.52 -20.58 6.97
CA VAL A 89 4.65 -21.76 6.10
C VAL A 89 4.53 -21.33 4.64
N ILE A 90 5.54 -21.68 3.84
CA ILE A 90 5.53 -21.47 2.38
C ILE A 90 5.44 -22.83 1.69
N GLN A 91 4.30 -23.10 1.06
CA GLN A 91 4.09 -24.38 0.37
C GLN A 91 4.73 -24.37 -1.02
N GLN A 92 5.62 -25.31 -1.31
CA GLN A 92 6.21 -25.47 -2.64
C GLN A 92 5.25 -26.21 -3.59
N LYS A 93 5.02 -25.66 -4.79
CA LYS A 93 4.27 -26.34 -5.85
C LYS A 93 5.14 -27.45 -6.44
N ILE A 94 4.59 -28.65 -6.58
CA ILE A 94 5.25 -29.77 -7.28
C ILE A 94 5.49 -29.34 -8.74
N GLN A 95 6.75 -29.30 -9.17
CA GLN A 95 7.09 -29.25 -10.60
C GLN A 95 6.91 -30.64 -11.18
N HIS A 96 5.83 -30.87 -11.93
CA HIS A 96 5.75 -31.99 -12.86
C HIS A 96 5.99 -31.49 -14.29
N GLY A 97 7.05 -31.99 -14.90
CA GLY A 97 7.37 -31.82 -16.32
C GLY A 97 6.35 -32.50 -17.24
N GLU A 98 6.37 -32.04 -18.48
CA GLU A 98 5.49 -32.43 -19.58
C GLU A 98 5.42 -33.94 -19.84
N SER A 99 4.19 -34.45 -20.05
CA SER A 99 3.88 -35.39 -21.14
C SER A 99 2.37 -35.57 -21.25
N GLY A 100 1.79 -35.29 -22.41
CA GLY A 100 0.37 -35.51 -22.69
C GLY A 100 0.05 -36.97 -23.02
N HIS A 101 -1.22 -37.35 -22.88
CA HIS A 101 -2.02 -38.20 -23.80
C HIS A 101 -3.46 -38.29 -23.28
N GLY A 102 -4.43 -38.29 -24.20
CA GLY A 102 -5.86 -38.26 -23.91
C GLY A 102 -6.47 -39.60 -23.50
N CYS A 103 -7.75 -39.59 -23.12
CA CYS A 103 -8.84 -40.33 -23.77
C CYS A 103 -10.14 -40.32 -22.92
N SER A 104 -11.25 -40.04 -23.61
CA SER A 104 -12.61 -40.56 -23.47
C SER A 104 -13.31 -40.74 -22.09
N SER A 105 -14.39 -39.97 -21.94
CA SER A 105 -15.77 -40.36 -21.57
C SER A 105 -16.00 -41.57 -20.65
N GLN A 106 -16.77 -41.35 -19.58
CA GLN A 106 -18.05 -42.05 -19.41
C GLN A 106 -18.98 -41.32 -18.42
N SER A 107 -20.24 -41.30 -18.85
CA SER A 107 -21.44 -40.77 -18.21
C SER A 107 -21.90 -41.59 -17.02
N HIS A 108 -22.38 -40.93 -15.96
CA HIS A 108 -23.51 -41.43 -15.19
C HIS A 108 -24.44 -40.28 -14.75
N SER A 109 -25.69 -40.46 -15.15
CA SER A 109 -26.89 -39.67 -14.86
C SER A 109 -27.35 -39.81 -13.41
N HIS A 110 -27.89 -38.75 -12.81
CA HIS A 110 -29.13 -38.80 -12.01
C HIS A 110 -29.80 -37.43 -11.89
N GLU A 111 -31.13 -37.44 -12.03
CA GLU A 111 -32.06 -36.31 -12.02
C GLU A 111 -32.43 -35.77 -10.62
N LYS A 112 -32.81 -34.48 -10.61
CA LYS A 112 -33.82 -33.78 -9.77
C LYS A 112 -33.58 -33.60 -8.26
N SER A 113 -33.53 -32.33 -7.81
CA SER A 113 -34.69 -31.57 -7.31
C SER A 113 -34.25 -30.29 -6.60
N ALA A 114 -35.05 -29.23 -6.75
CA ALA A 114 -34.88 -27.98 -6.00
C ALA A 114 -35.30 -28.19 -4.53
N ASN A 115 -34.50 -27.70 -3.59
CA ASN A 115 -35.02 -27.25 -2.31
C ASN A 115 -34.13 -26.16 -1.70
N THR A 116 -34.77 -25.01 -1.50
CA THR A 116 -34.35 -23.86 -0.72
C THR A 116 -34.14 -24.24 0.74
N ASN A 117 -33.01 -23.85 1.34
CA ASN A 117 -32.88 -23.50 2.76
C ASN A 117 -31.48 -22.93 3.03
N LEU A 118 -31.33 -21.61 2.88
CA LEU A 118 -30.22 -20.86 3.48
C LEU A 118 -30.60 -20.55 4.94
N PRO A 119 -29.70 -20.73 5.93
CA PRO A 119 -29.97 -20.34 7.31
C PRO A 119 -30.06 -18.81 7.43
N PRO A 120 -30.86 -18.28 8.38
CA PRO A 120 -31.03 -16.84 8.55
C PRO A 120 -29.73 -16.19 9.04
N VAL A 121 -29.32 -15.11 8.39
CA VAL A 121 -28.24 -14.23 8.84
C VAL A 121 -28.74 -13.49 10.08
N VAL A 122 -28.14 -13.75 11.24
CA VAL A 122 -28.37 -12.98 12.47
C VAL A 122 -27.50 -11.74 12.44
N ASP A 123 -28.15 -10.57 12.55
CA ASP A 123 -27.51 -9.26 12.69
C ASP A 123 -26.57 -9.24 13.90
N ALA A 124 -25.26 -9.10 13.64
CA ALA A 124 -24.27 -8.82 14.67
C ALA A 124 -24.34 -7.33 15.05
N SER A 125 -25.25 -7.00 15.96
CA SER A 125 -25.17 -5.74 16.72
C SER A 125 -23.93 -5.79 17.64
N PRO A 126 -23.17 -4.69 17.79
CA PRO A 126 -21.92 -4.71 18.55
C PRO A 126 -22.24 -4.82 20.05
N LYS A 127 -22.10 -6.02 20.62
CA LYS A 127 -21.94 -6.18 22.05
C LYS A 127 -20.45 -6.03 22.36
N THR A 128 -20.14 -5.00 23.14
CA THR A 128 -18.82 -4.77 23.74
C THR A 128 -18.62 -5.83 24.84
N GLU A 129 -18.17 -7.02 24.45
CA GLU A 129 -17.56 -7.95 25.40
C GLU A 129 -16.08 -7.58 25.52
N THR A 130 -15.68 -7.14 26.70
CA THR A 130 -14.28 -6.91 27.06
C THR A 130 -13.59 -8.26 27.21
N ASP A 131 -12.80 -8.64 26.22
CA ASP A 131 -11.89 -9.78 26.30
C ASP A 131 -10.82 -9.53 27.38
N PRO A 132 -10.76 -10.31 28.46
CA PRO A 132 -9.80 -10.13 29.55
C PRO A 132 -8.33 -10.34 29.14
N ASN A 133 -8.06 -10.88 27.94
CA ASN A 133 -6.70 -11.08 27.42
C ASN A 133 -6.20 -9.96 26.49
N ASN A 134 -7.01 -8.95 26.19
CA ASN A 134 -6.59 -7.82 25.36
C ASN A 134 -6.65 -6.51 26.17
N PRO A 135 -5.54 -6.05 26.77
CA PRO A 135 -5.56 -4.82 27.54
C PRO A 135 -6.03 -3.66 26.65
N PRO A 136 -6.90 -2.76 27.15
CA PRO A 136 -7.38 -1.63 26.37
C PRO A 136 -6.18 -0.79 25.92
N ILE A 137 -6.14 -0.46 24.63
CA ILE A 137 -5.11 0.38 24.02
C ILE A 137 -5.05 1.71 24.79
N GLN A 138 -4.07 1.86 25.68
CA GLN A 138 -3.99 2.96 26.64
C GLN A 138 -3.58 4.32 26.04
N LYS A 139 -3.24 4.37 24.74
CA LYS A 139 -2.94 5.62 24.03
C LYS A 139 -3.90 5.77 22.86
N SER A 140 -4.72 6.82 22.88
CA SER A 140 -5.48 7.23 21.70
C SER A 140 -4.52 7.50 20.55
N ALA A 141 -4.90 7.11 19.33
CA ALA A 141 -4.13 7.44 18.15
C ALA A 141 -3.88 8.97 18.11
N PRO A 142 -2.66 9.43 17.75
CA PRO A 142 -2.37 10.85 17.64
C PRO A 142 -3.33 11.49 16.65
N GLN A 143 -3.91 12.64 17.03
CA GLN A 143 -4.77 13.40 16.12
C GLN A 143 -3.90 14.25 15.21
N GLN A 144 -4.43 14.67 14.05
CA GLN A 144 -3.65 15.45 13.09
C GLN A 144 -3.06 16.75 13.65
N ARG A 145 -3.74 17.37 14.61
CA ARG A 145 -3.25 18.56 15.32
C ARG A 145 -1.99 18.31 16.16
N ASP A 146 -1.75 17.06 16.56
CA ASP A 146 -0.64 16.67 17.43
C ASP A 146 0.62 16.30 16.63
N VAL A 147 0.49 16.20 15.29
CA VAL A 147 1.60 15.88 14.38
C VAL A 147 2.36 17.18 14.04
N PRO A 148 3.68 17.26 14.32
CA PRO A 148 4.47 18.43 13.98
C PRO A 148 4.45 18.72 12.47
N LYS A 149 4.24 19.99 12.11
CA LYS A 149 4.30 20.45 10.72
C LYS A 149 5.73 20.35 10.19
N HIS A 150 5.87 19.94 8.94
CA HIS A 150 7.15 20.03 8.25
C HIS A 150 7.50 21.50 7.98
N PRO A 151 8.74 21.96 8.27
CA PRO A 151 9.09 23.38 8.25
C PRO A 151 8.94 24.05 6.88
N ARG A 152 9.07 23.28 5.80
CA ARG A 152 9.03 23.78 4.41
C ARG A 152 7.78 23.40 3.61
N ILE A 153 6.84 22.67 4.20
CA ILE A 153 5.63 22.22 3.49
C ILE A 153 4.41 22.82 4.17
N GLN A 154 3.67 23.67 3.46
CA GLN A 154 2.48 24.31 4.02
C GLN A 154 1.29 23.35 4.09
N ASN A 155 1.02 22.63 3.00
CA ASN A 155 -0.08 21.71 2.90
C ASN A 155 0.37 20.35 2.39
N VAL A 156 -0.21 19.29 2.95
CA VAL A 156 -0.01 17.92 2.47
C VAL A 156 -1.36 17.38 1.99
N ILE A 157 -1.41 16.97 0.73
CA ILE A 157 -2.59 16.35 0.13
C ILE A 157 -2.29 14.88 -0.13
N LEU A 158 -3.09 13.99 0.45
CA LEU A 158 -3.02 12.56 0.16
C LEU A 158 -3.87 12.26 -1.07
N VAL A 159 -3.35 11.45 -2.00
CA VAL A 159 -4.14 10.84 -3.07
C VAL A 159 -4.25 9.36 -2.77
N SER A 160 -5.47 8.89 -2.52
CA SER A 160 -5.74 7.50 -2.09
C SER A 160 -6.74 6.82 -3.00
N SER A 161 -6.66 5.49 -3.04
CA SER A 161 -7.65 4.64 -3.69
C SER A 161 -7.88 3.38 -2.88
N GLY A 162 -9.13 2.94 -2.86
CA GLY A 162 -9.49 1.71 -2.16
C GLY A 162 -8.96 0.44 -2.82
N LYS A 163 -8.71 0.48 -4.13
CA LYS A 163 -8.14 -0.65 -4.90
C LYS A 163 -6.99 -0.22 -5.79
N GLY A 164 -6.16 -1.19 -6.18
CA GLY A 164 -5.15 -1.02 -7.23
C GLY A 164 -5.78 -0.87 -8.61
N GLY A 165 -5.12 -0.16 -9.51
CA GLY A 165 -5.52 -0.08 -10.93
C GLY A 165 -6.61 0.95 -11.28
N VAL A 166 -7.05 1.80 -10.35
CA VAL A 166 -8.01 2.90 -10.65
C VAL A 166 -7.37 4.13 -11.30
N GLY A 167 -6.05 4.13 -11.52
CA GLY A 167 -5.33 5.30 -12.04
C GLY A 167 -5.00 6.37 -10.99
N LYS A 168 -4.84 5.96 -9.72
CA LYS A 168 -4.41 6.81 -8.60
C LYS A 168 -3.12 7.57 -8.91
N SER A 169 -2.03 6.87 -9.22
CA SER A 169 -0.72 7.50 -9.50
C SER A 169 -0.75 8.41 -10.74
N THR A 170 -1.48 8.00 -11.79
CA THR A 170 -1.74 8.83 -12.97
C THR A 170 -2.47 10.13 -12.62
N THR A 171 -3.45 10.04 -11.72
CA THR A 171 -4.16 11.22 -11.20
C THR A 171 -3.24 12.07 -10.34
N THR A 172 -2.41 11.46 -9.48
CA THR A 172 -1.44 12.15 -8.62
C THR A 172 -0.48 13.03 -9.43
N VAL A 173 0.16 12.47 -10.47
CA VAL A 173 1.13 13.24 -11.28
C VAL A 173 0.47 14.37 -12.05
N ASN A 174 -0.68 14.12 -12.69
CA ASN A 174 -1.37 15.16 -13.45
C ASN A 174 -1.96 16.23 -12.55
N LEU A 175 -2.53 15.86 -11.40
CA LEU A 175 -3.03 16.81 -10.41
C LEU A 175 -1.91 17.71 -9.88
N ALA A 176 -0.75 17.14 -9.54
CA ALA A 176 0.39 17.92 -9.06
C ALA A 176 0.89 18.92 -10.11
N LEU A 177 1.00 18.49 -11.36
CA LEU A 177 1.38 19.35 -12.49
C LEU A 177 0.31 20.42 -12.80
N ALA A 178 -0.96 20.09 -12.64
CA ALA A 178 -2.06 21.06 -12.79
C ALA A 178 -2.02 22.12 -11.68
N LEU A 179 -1.83 21.73 -10.42
CA LEU A 179 -1.63 22.66 -9.30
C LEU A 179 -0.39 23.56 -9.52
N GLN A 180 0.68 23.01 -10.10
CA GLN A 180 1.86 23.78 -10.49
C GLN A 180 1.55 24.78 -11.61
N LYS A 181 0.76 24.40 -12.63
CA LYS A 181 0.29 25.31 -13.69
C LYS A 181 -0.56 26.47 -13.13
N LEU A 182 -1.27 26.26 -12.01
CA LEU A 182 -1.98 27.31 -11.28
C LEU A 182 -1.05 28.25 -10.47
N GLY A 183 0.27 28.05 -10.54
CA GLY A 183 1.29 28.91 -9.92
C GLY A 183 1.68 28.52 -8.49
N LEU A 184 1.29 27.33 -8.03
CA LEU A 184 1.66 26.82 -6.70
C LEU A 184 3.03 26.14 -6.75
N LYS A 185 3.81 26.27 -5.67
CA LYS A 185 5.03 25.47 -5.47
C LYS A 185 4.63 24.07 -5.01
N VAL A 186 4.64 23.10 -5.93
CA VAL A 186 4.18 21.73 -5.69
C VAL A 186 5.34 20.76 -5.67
N GLY A 187 5.31 19.75 -4.80
CA GLY A 187 6.17 18.58 -4.85
C GLY A 187 5.36 17.28 -4.86
N VAL A 188 6.00 16.18 -5.25
CA VAL A 188 5.37 14.84 -5.24
C VAL A 188 6.21 13.84 -4.45
N LEU A 189 5.57 13.14 -3.53
CA LEU A 189 6.14 11.98 -2.84
C LEU A 189 5.35 10.73 -3.18
N ASP A 190 6.00 9.78 -3.84
CA ASP A 190 5.44 8.46 -4.11
C ASP A 190 5.64 7.53 -2.91
N ALA A 191 4.53 7.19 -2.25
CA ALA A 191 4.47 6.29 -1.11
C ALA A 191 4.02 4.88 -1.48
N ASP A 192 3.81 4.57 -2.77
CA ASP A 192 3.46 3.23 -3.22
C ASP A 192 4.70 2.34 -3.31
N ILE A 193 5.02 1.69 -2.19
CA ILE A 193 6.23 0.88 -2.05
C ILE A 193 6.15 -0.43 -2.85
N TYR A 194 4.95 -0.93 -3.10
CA TYR A 194 4.76 -2.22 -3.75
C TYR A 194 4.70 -2.11 -5.27
N GLY A 195 4.37 -0.93 -5.80
CA GLY A 195 4.32 -0.66 -7.23
C GLY A 195 4.62 0.79 -7.54
N PRO A 196 5.83 1.30 -7.23
CA PRO A 196 6.16 2.69 -7.50
C PRO A 196 6.12 2.93 -9.01
N SER A 197 5.23 3.82 -9.43
CA SER A 197 4.96 4.08 -10.86
C SER A 197 5.27 5.53 -11.26
N ILE A 198 5.33 6.44 -10.28
CA ILE A 198 5.62 7.85 -10.51
C ILE A 198 6.96 8.07 -11.24
N PRO A 199 8.05 7.33 -10.95
CA PRO A 199 9.31 7.50 -11.68
C PRO A 199 9.16 7.32 -13.20
N THR A 200 8.40 6.30 -13.60
CA THR A 200 8.12 6.04 -15.02
C THR A 200 7.25 7.14 -15.61
N MET A 201 6.17 7.51 -14.92
CA MET A 201 5.20 8.50 -15.39
C MET A 201 5.77 9.90 -15.59
N LEU A 202 6.88 10.21 -14.93
CA LEU A 202 7.57 11.50 -15.02
C LEU A 202 8.87 11.46 -15.84
N GLY A 203 9.19 10.32 -16.45
CA GLY A 203 10.39 10.18 -17.29
C GLY A 203 11.70 10.23 -16.49
N ASN A 204 11.67 9.92 -15.20
CA ASN A 204 12.84 9.83 -14.32
C ASN A 204 13.10 8.42 -13.79
N ALA A 205 12.46 7.39 -14.36
CA ALA A 205 12.77 5.98 -14.09
C ALA A 205 14.27 5.70 -14.26
N GLY A 206 14.84 4.94 -13.32
CA GLY A 206 16.27 4.61 -13.29
C GLY A 206 17.18 5.74 -12.80
N LYS A 207 16.65 6.93 -12.48
CA LYS A 207 17.42 7.97 -11.78
C LYS A 207 17.39 7.71 -10.29
N THR A 208 18.53 7.93 -9.63
CA THR A 208 18.67 7.84 -8.18
C THR A 208 18.92 9.24 -7.61
N PRO A 209 18.24 9.64 -6.52
CA PRO A 209 18.50 10.92 -5.87
C PRO A 209 19.92 10.97 -5.33
N MET A 210 20.53 12.14 -5.39
CA MET A 210 21.78 12.40 -4.68
C MET A 210 21.51 12.46 -3.18
N ILE A 211 22.52 12.14 -2.38
CA ILE A 211 22.48 12.30 -0.92
C ILE A 211 23.47 13.39 -0.55
N GLU A 212 22.97 14.44 0.10
CA GLU A 212 23.76 15.57 0.61
C GLU A 212 23.53 15.71 2.10
N ALA A 213 24.60 15.65 2.89
CA ALA A 213 24.54 15.74 4.36
C ALA A 213 23.44 14.85 4.97
N GLU A 214 23.42 13.57 4.58
CA GLU A 214 22.44 12.54 5.01
C GLU A 214 20.98 12.80 4.58
N ASN A 215 20.74 13.79 3.71
CA ASN A 215 19.40 14.08 3.17
C ASN A 215 19.33 13.79 1.67
N PHE A 216 18.17 13.34 1.20
CA PHE A 216 17.91 13.16 -0.22
C PHE A 216 17.72 14.51 -0.91
N VAL A 217 18.40 14.71 -2.03
CA VAL A 217 18.09 15.78 -2.98
C VAL A 217 16.93 15.28 -3.87
N PRO A 218 15.75 15.90 -3.84
CA PRO A 218 14.63 15.47 -4.68
C PRO A 218 14.99 15.63 -6.16
N LEU A 219 14.50 14.74 -7.00
CA LEU A 219 14.71 14.82 -8.44
C LEU A 219 13.78 15.88 -9.04
N ASP A 220 14.25 16.60 -10.04
CA ASP A 220 13.40 17.50 -10.82
C ASP A 220 12.65 16.72 -11.91
N ALA A 221 11.35 16.93 -11.97
CA ALA A 221 10.51 16.54 -13.10
C ALA A 221 9.63 17.74 -13.50
N TYR A 222 9.92 18.34 -14.65
CA TYR A 222 9.17 19.50 -15.16
C TYR A 222 9.15 20.69 -14.18
N GLY A 223 10.25 20.96 -13.48
CA GLY A 223 10.31 22.02 -12.47
C GLY A 223 9.61 21.67 -11.15
N MET A 224 9.19 20.41 -10.98
CA MET A 224 8.55 19.89 -9.77
C MET A 224 9.52 18.98 -9.03
N PRO A 225 9.82 19.22 -7.73
CA PRO A 225 10.60 18.29 -6.93
C PRO A 225 9.82 17.01 -6.67
N VAL A 226 10.45 15.87 -6.94
CA VAL A 226 9.84 14.54 -6.81
C VAL A 226 10.77 13.60 -6.08
N LEU A 227 10.18 12.81 -5.19
CA LEU A 227 10.85 11.68 -4.59
C LEU A 227 9.93 10.46 -4.60
N SER A 228 10.53 9.28 -4.75
CA SER A 228 9.83 8.01 -4.80
C SER A 228 10.76 6.97 -4.22
N ILE A 229 10.19 6.01 -3.50
CA ILE A 229 10.94 4.82 -3.11
C ILE A 229 11.41 4.01 -4.32
N GLY A 230 10.73 4.11 -5.46
CA GLY A 230 11.16 3.54 -6.73
C GLY A 230 12.47 4.14 -7.26
N HIS A 231 12.89 5.33 -6.81
CA HIS A 231 14.22 5.85 -7.15
C HIS A 231 15.34 5.24 -6.30
N LEU A 232 15.00 4.65 -5.15
CA LEU A 232 15.96 4.01 -4.23
C LEU A 232 16.13 2.51 -4.53
N ILE A 233 15.10 1.90 -5.11
CA ILE A 233 15.11 0.52 -5.59
C ILE A 233 15.72 0.59 -7.00
N GLY A 234 17.04 0.42 -7.10
CA GLY A 234 17.74 0.47 -8.40
C GLY A 234 17.19 -0.53 -9.43
N ALA A 235 17.68 -0.46 -10.68
CA ALA A 235 17.24 -1.31 -11.79
C ALA A 235 17.44 -2.83 -11.58
N GLU A 236 18.06 -3.24 -10.47
CA GLU A 236 18.13 -4.63 -10.08
C GLU A 236 16.82 -5.01 -9.38
N ASN A 237 16.05 -5.90 -10.01
CA ASN A 237 14.83 -6.53 -9.51
C ASN A 237 15.07 -7.38 -8.23
N THR A 238 15.94 -6.95 -7.32
CA THR A 238 16.14 -7.59 -6.03
C THR A 238 14.89 -7.31 -5.19
N PRO A 239 14.08 -8.33 -4.85
CA PRO A 239 12.87 -8.11 -4.07
C PRO A 239 13.29 -7.74 -2.64
N VAL A 240 13.38 -6.45 -2.35
CA VAL A 240 13.50 -5.98 -0.98
C VAL A 240 12.13 -6.16 -0.33
N ALA A 241 12.05 -7.02 0.68
CA ALA A 241 10.81 -7.23 1.44
C ALA A 241 10.51 -5.99 2.29
N TRP A 242 9.90 -4.98 1.70
CA TRP A 242 9.41 -3.78 2.36
C TRP A 242 8.14 -4.09 3.16
N ARG A 243 8.24 -4.77 4.30
CA ARG A 243 7.08 -5.07 5.16
C ARG A 243 7.07 -4.25 6.46
N GLY A 244 5.86 -3.85 6.87
CA GLY A 244 5.57 -3.27 8.19
C GLY A 244 6.38 -2.02 8.54
N ALA A 245 7.14 -2.11 9.63
CA ALA A 245 7.88 -0.98 10.21
C ALA A 245 9.00 -0.45 9.29
N LYS A 246 9.63 -1.30 8.46
CA LYS A 246 10.70 -0.86 7.54
C LYS A 246 10.16 0.02 6.41
N ALA A 247 9.04 -0.39 5.82
CA ALA A 247 8.33 0.37 4.78
C ALA A 247 7.88 1.74 5.32
N THR A 248 7.28 1.74 6.50
CA THR A 248 6.88 2.96 7.21
C THR A 248 8.08 3.85 7.53
N GLY A 249 9.17 3.27 8.06
CA GLY A 249 10.38 4.00 8.42
C GLY A 249 11.03 4.66 7.20
N ALA A 250 11.17 3.93 6.10
CA ALA A 250 11.68 4.46 4.85
C ALA A 250 10.83 5.62 4.33
N LEU A 251 9.51 5.50 4.40
CA LEU A 251 8.63 6.57 3.95
C LEU A 251 8.70 7.82 4.85
N MET A 252 8.78 7.64 6.17
CA MET A 252 9.04 8.76 7.08
C MET A 252 10.42 9.38 6.83
N GLN A 253 11.39 8.59 6.39
CA GLN A 253 12.71 9.08 5.97
C GLN A 253 12.60 9.92 4.70
N LEU A 254 11.89 9.45 3.67
CA LEU A 254 11.64 10.22 2.44
C LEU A 254 10.87 11.52 2.72
N PHE A 255 9.96 11.52 3.69
CA PHE A 255 9.25 12.73 4.07
C PHE A 255 10.13 13.73 4.83
N ASN A 256 10.87 13.28 5.86
CA ASN A 256 11.61 14.16 6.78
C ASN A 256 13.06 14.46 6.37
N GLN A 257 13.73 13.53 5.70
CA GLN A 257 15.15 13.61 5.32
C GLN A 257 15.31 13.91 3.83
N THR A 258 14.42 14.74 3.29
CA THR A 258 14.51 15.22 1.92
C THR A 258 14.66 16.73 1.95
N LEU A 259 15.56 17.24 1.13
CA LEU A 259 15.78 18.67 0.92
C LEU A 259 14.65 19.26 0.08
N TRP A 260 13.41 19.14 0.56
CA TRP A 260 12.27 19.80 -0.05
C TRP A 260 12.54 21.31 -0.09
N PRO A 261 12.27 21.98 -1.22
CA PRO A 261 12.19 23.43 -1.24
C PRO A 261 10.96 23.89 -0.44
N ASP A 262 10.77 25.21 -0.32
CA ASP A 262 9.54 25.75 0.22
C ASP A 262 8.36 25.42 -0.70
N LEU A 263 7.46 24.54 -0.23
CA LEU A 263 6.29 24.06 -0.96
C LEU A 263 5.01 24.67 -0.39
N ASP A 264 4.12 25.08 -1.30
CA ASP A 264 2.72 25.35 -0.99
C ASP A 264 1.98 24.03 -0.76
N ILE A 265 2.30 22.99 -1.54
CA ILE A 265 1.66 21.67 -1.50
C ILE A 265 2.70 20.56 -1.71
N LEU A 266 2.68 19.54 -0.86
CA LEU A 266 3.23 18.23 -1.16
C LEU A 266 2.07 17.26 -1.44
N VAL A 267 2.03 16.69 -2.65
CA VAL A 267 1.06 15.65 -3.03
C VAL A 267 1.70 14.29 -2.77
N ILE A 268 1.03 13.44 -1.99
CA ILE A 268 1.52 12.10 -1.64
C ILE A 268 0.66 11.04 -2.31
N ASP A 269 1.29 10.21 -3.15
CA ASP A 269 0.64 9.06 -3.78
C ASP A 269 0.61 7.87 -2.82
N MET A 270 -0.53 7.59 -2.20
CA MET A 270 -0.63 6.53 -1.19
C MET A 270 -0.52 5.13 -1.82
N PRO A 271 -0.03 4.11 -1.10
CA PRO A 271 -0.20 2.72 -1.57
C PRO A 271 -1.70 2.38 -1.66
N PRO A 272 -2.14 1.40 -2.46
CA PRO A 272 -3.56 1.04 -2.57
C PRO A 272 -4.10 0.35 -1.30
N GLY A 273 -5.42 0.38 -1.10
CA GLY A 273 -6.12 -0.38 -0.05
C GLY A 273 -6.53 0.48 1.14
N THR A 274 -6.57 -0.13 2.33
CA THR A 274 -6.74 0.54 3.63
C THR A 274 -5.88 -0.13 4.71
N GLY A 275 -4.68 -0.58 4.32
CA GLY A 275 -3.75 -1.30 5.21
C GLY A 275 -2.95 -0.39 6.14
N ASP A 276 -2.14 -1.00 7.00
CA ASP A 276 -1.43 -0.33 8.10
C ASP A 276 -0.50 0.82 7.66
N ILE A 277 0.07 0.76 6.45
CA ILE A 277 0.93 1.83 5.92
C ILE A 277 0.13 3.11 5.68
N GLN A 278 -1.10 3.00 5.15
CA GLN A 278 -1.94 4.18 4.94
C GLN A 278 -2.36 4.81 6.26
N LEU A 279 -2.75 3.98 7.24
CA LEU A 279 -3.12 4.45 8.56
C LEU A 279 -1.93 5.15 9.24
N THR A 280 -0.75 4.55 9.15
CA THR A 280 0.45 5.11 9.78
C THR A 280 0.86 6.44 9.13
N LEU A 281 0.79 6.54 7.80
CA LEU A 281 1.02 7.80 7.10
C LEU A 281 0.03 8.88 7.54
N ALA A 282 -1.24 8.52 7.56
CA ALA A 282 -2.32 9.39 7.98
C ALA A 282 -2.21 9.82 9.46
N GLN A 283 -1.48 9.09 10.29
CA GLN A 283 -1.25 9.43 11.71
C GLN A 283 0.07 10.15 11.98
N ARG A 284 1.07 10.04 11.09
CA ARG A 284 2.43 10.55 11.33
C ARG A 284 2.82 11.72 10.45
N ILE A 285 2.10 11.97 9.37
CA ILE A 285 2.31 13.12 8.49
C ILE A 285 1.22 14.14 8.79
N PRO A 286 1.53 15.44 8.89
CA PRO A 286 0.57 16.52 9.14
C PRO A 286 -0.28 16.77 7.88
N VAL A 287 -1.33 15.98 7.70
CA VAL A 287 -2.15 15.97 6.47
C VAL A 287 -3.18 17.09 6.50
N THR A 288 -3.24 17.86 5.41
CA THR A 288 -4.25 18.92 5.23
C THR A 288 -5.57 18.35 4.75
N GLY A 289 -5.54 17.41 3.80
CA GLY A 289 -6.73 16.73 3.31
C GLY A 289 -6.40 15.57 2.36
N ALA A 290 -7.41 14.81 1.99
CA ALA A 290 -7.28 13.67 1.10
C ALA A 290 -8.20 13.76 -0.12
N VAL A 291 -7.72 13.30 -1.27
CA VAL A 291 -8.47 13.10 -2.50
C VAL A 291 -8.65 11.61 -2.72
N ILE A 292 -9.88 11.18 -2.97
CA ILE A 292 -10.20 9.77 -3.25
C ILE A 292 -10.32 9.58 -4.75
N VAL A 293 -9.55 8.64 -5.30
CA VAL A 293 -9.66 8.21 -6.70
C VAL A 293 -10.42 6.90 -6.76
N THR A 294 -11.48 6.86 -7.57
CA THR A 294 -12.31 5.67 -7.78
C THR A 294 -12.66 5.48 -9.26
N THR A 295 -13.38 4.42 -9.59
CA THR A 295 -14.04 4.24 -10.89
C THR A 295 -15.54 4.00 -10.67
N PRO A 296 -16.40 4.13 -11.70
CA PRO A 296 -17.85 3.95 -11.54
C PRO A 296 -18.28 2.53 -11.12
N GLN A 297 -17.35 1.56 -11.12
CA GLN A 297 -17.63 0.17 -10.78
C GLN A 297 -17.96 0.02 -9.29
N ASN A 298 -19.04 -0.71 -8.97
CA ASN A 298 -19.47 -0.96 -7.59
C ASN A 298 -18.36 -1.44 -6.64
N VAL A 299 -17.47 -2.33 -7.11
CA VAL A 299 -16.35 -2.82 -6.29
C VAL A 299 -15.36 -1.69 -5.94
N ALA A 300 -15.07 -0.80 -6.89
CA ALA A 300 -14.21 0.36 -6.64
C ALA A 300 -14.85 1.32 -5.62
N LEU A 301 -16.17 1.53 -5.73
CA LEU A 301 -16.93 2.38 -4.81
C LEU A 301 -16.90 1.84 -3.38
N MET A 302 -17.08 0.52 -3.20
CA MET A 302 -16.98 -0.10 -1.87
C MET A 302 -15.62 0.10 -1.23
N ASP A 303 -14.54 0.08 -2.01
CA ASP A 303 -13.21 0.32 -1.46
C ASP A 303 -12.94 1.82 -1.24
N ALA A 304 -13.50 2.71 -2.08
CA ALA A 304 -13.48 4.15 -1.85
C ALA A 304 -14.19 4.53 -0.54
N VAL A 305 -15.32 3.89 -0.23
CA VAL A 305 -16.02 4.01 1.06
C VAL A 305 -15.07 3.69 2.23
N LYS A 306 -14.36 2.56 2.17
CA LYS A 306 -13.40 2.19 3.22
C LYS A 306 -12.29 3.24 3.39
N GLY A 307 -11.81 3.82 2.28
CA GLY A 307 -10.83 4.90 2.30
C GLY A 307 -11.36 6.16 2.98
N ILE A 308 -12.60 6.56 2.70
CA ILE A 308 -13.26 7.70 3.36
C ILE A 308 -13.41 7.43 4.87
N GLU A 309 -13.88 6.24 5.24
CA GLU A 309 -14.02 5.85 6.65
C GLU A 309 -12.68 5.83 7.40
N LEU A 310 -11.60 5.40 6.74
CA LEU A 310 -10.25 5.47 7.29
C LEU A 310 -9.87 6.91 7.63
N PHE A 311 -10.05 7.84 6.69
CA PHE A 311 -9.72 9.25 6.89
C PHE A 311 -10.59 9.92 7.95
N ASN A 312 -11.88 9.59 8.01
CA ASN A 312 -12.77 10.05 9.07
C ASN A 312 -12.29 9.61 10.47
N LYS A 313 -11.85 8.35 10.60
CA LYS A 313 -11.32 7.82 11.88
C LYS A 313 -10.07 8.54 12.38
N VAL A 314 -9.22 9.00 11.47
CA VAL A 314 -7.98 9.76 11.79
C VAL A 314 -8.16 11.26 11.63
N GLN A 315 -9.38 11.74 11.46
CA GLN A 315 -9.75 13.15 11.37
C GLN A 315 -9.04 13.91 10.23
N ILE A 316 -8.81 13.23 9.11
CA ILE A 316 -8.35 13.87 7.88
C ILE A 316 -9.57 14.23 7.04
N PRO A 317 -9.75 15.51 6.64
CA PRO A 317 -10.86 15.89 5.80
C PRO A 317 -10.66 15.36 4.38
N VAL A 318 -11.70 14.75 3.82
CA VAL A 318 -11.73 14.36 2.41
C VAL A 318 -12.14 15.60 1.59
N ILE A 319 -11.21 16.09 0.77
CA ILE A 319 -11.38 17.25 -0.10
C ILE A 319 -12.45 16.96 -1.16
N GLY A 320 -12.47 15.73 -1.67
CA GLY A 320 -13.47 15.26 -2.62
C GLY A 320 -13.07 13.98 -3.32
N VAL A 321 -13.89 13.56 -4.28
CA VAL A 321 -13.72 12.34 -5.06
C VAL A 321 -13.40 12.70 -6.51
N VAL A 322 -12.47 11.97 -7.12
CA VAL A 322 -12.24 11.95 -8.57
C VAL A 322 -12.72 10.60 -9.10
N GLU A 323 -13.67 10.64 -10.02
CA GLU A 323 -14.16 9.45 -10.71
C GLU A 323 -13.36 9.28 -12.01
N ASN A 324 -12.40 8.34 -12.00
CA ASN A 324 -11.57 8.03 -13.16
C ASN A 324 -12.22 6.94 -14.03
N MET A 325 -11.82 6.88 -15.30
CA MET A 325 -12.36 5.96 -16.29
C MET A 325 -13.90 6.03 -16.37
N SER A 326 -14.46 7.24 -16.26
CA SER A 326 -15.91 7.45 -16.20
C SER A 326 -16.59 7.26 -17.55
N THR A 327 -15.91 7.65 -18.62
CA THR A 327 -16.43 7.72 -19.98
C THR A 327 -15.37 7.26 -20.97
N HIS A 328 -15.77 6.54 -22.01
CA HIS A 328 -14.91 6.20 -23.14
C HIS A 328 -15.46 6.92 -24.38
N ILE A 329 -14.57 7.62 -25.08
CA ILE A 329 -14.90 8.30 -26.33
C ILE A 329 -14.27 7.50 -27.46
N CYS A 330 -15.11 6.89 -28.30
CA CYS A 330 -14.66 6.08 -29.42
C CYS A 330 -13.82 6.92 -30.39
N SER A 331 -12.56 6.53 -30.60
CA SER A 331 -11.61 7.25 -31.47
C SER A 331 -12.00 7.26 -32.95
N ASN A 332 -12.90 6.37 -33.37
CA ASN A 332 -13.34 6.27 -34.76
C ASN A 332 -14.60 7.12 -35.06
N CYS A 333 -15.55 7.23 -34.13
CA CYS A 333 -16.83 7.90 -34.38
C CYS A 333 -17.19 9.00 -33.37
N GLY A 334 -16.40 9.21 -32.32
CA GLY A 334 -16.67 10.19 -31.27
C GLY A 334 -17.83 9.83 -30.34
N HIS A 335 -18.38 8.61 -30.44
CA HIS A 335 -19.43 8.16 -29.54
C HIS A 335 -18.89 8.06 -28.11
N GLU A 336 -19.59 8.70 -27.18
CA GLU A 336 -19.31 8.63 -25.76
C GLU A 336 -20.16 7.55 -25.09
N GLU A 337 -19.50 6.64 -24.38
CA GLU A 337 -20.14 5.55 -23.66
C GLU A 337 -19.56 5.37 -22.25
N GLN A 338 -20.41 4.99 -21.30
CA GLN A 338 -20.04 4.82 -19.89
C GLN A 338 -19.82 3.34 -19.57
N ILE A 339 -18.72 2.78 -20.10
CA ILE A 339 -18.45 1.34 -20.12
C ILE A 339 -18.33 0.68 -18.72
N PHE A 340 -18.05 1.47 -17.69
CA PHE A 340 -17.85 0.98 -16.32
C PHE A 340 -19.01 1.31 -15.37
N GLY A 341 -20.09 1.90 -15.88
CA GLY A 341 -21.22 2.34 -15.09
C GLY A 341 -21.30 3.87 -14.97
N THR A 342 -22.31 4.34 -14.24
CA THR A 342 -22.66 5.76 -14.14
C THR A 342 -22.97 6.11 -12.69
N GLY A 343 -22.64 7.34 -12.28
CA GLY A 343 -23.11 7.92 -11.01
C GLY A 343 -22.43 7.40 -9.75
N GLY A 344 -21.33 6.63 -9.84
CA GLY A 344 -20.64 6.12 -8.66
C GLY A 344 -20.05 7.22 -7.79
N GLY A 345 -19.43 8.22 -8.41
CA GLY A 345 -18.92 9.41 -7.76
C GLY A 345 -20.03 10.30 -7.18
N ASP A 346 -21.19 10.38 -7.84
CA ASP A 346 -22.34 11.14 -7.33
C ASP A 346 -22.90 10.48 -6.06
N GLN A 347 -23.04 9.15 -6.06
CA GLN A 347 -23.47 8.38 -4.89
C GLN A 347 -22.56 8.62 -3.68
N LEU A 348 -21.23 8.58 -3.89
CA LEU A 348 -20.27 8.88 -2.82
C LEU A 348 -20.38 10.33 -2.34
N SER A 349 -20.58 11.25 -3.28
CA SER A 349 -20.72 12.67 -3.00
C SER A 349 -21.94 12.97 -2.12
N GLU A 350 -23.09 12.39 -2.45
CA GLU A 350 -24.34 12.49 -1.68
C GLU A 350 -24.22 11.79 -0.32
N GLN A 351 -23.70 10.56 -0.28
CA GLN A 351 -23.62 9.78 0.95
C GLN A 351 -22.72 10.45 2.00
N TYR A 352 -21.57 10.97 1.57
CA TYR A 352 -20.56 11.52 2.48
C TYR A 352 -20.53 13.04 2.54
N HIS A 353 -21.39 13.72 1.77
CA HIS A 353 -21.43 15.18 1.67
C HIS A 353 -20.07 15.79 1.27
N ILE A 354 -19.35 15.09 0.39
CA ILE A 354 -18.04 15.50 -0.16
C ILE A 354 -18.20 15.85 -1.64
N PRO A 355 -17.47 16.84 -2.19
CA PRO A 355 -17.68 17.22 -3.57
C PRO A 355 -17.12 16.17 -4.55
N LEU A 356 -17.81 15.98 -5.67
CA LEU A 356 -17.22 15.36 -6.84
C LEU A 356 -16.32 16.39 -7.55
N LEU A 357 -15.01 16.18 -7.48
CA LEU A 357 -14.02 17.11 -8.01
C LEU A 357 -13.99 17.07 -9.54
N GLY A 358 -14.19 15.89 -10.13
CA GLY A 358 -14.23 15.75 -11.57
C GLY A 358 -14.37 14.31 -12.03
N ARG A 359 -14.60 14.18 -13.33
CA ARG A 359 -14.69 12.91 -14.06
C ARG A 359 -13.59 12.88 -15.11
N LEU A 360 -12.83 11.79 -15.14
CA LEU A 360 -11.74 11.62 -16.09
C LEU A 360 -12.07 10.48 -17.06
N PRO A 361 -11.91 10.69 -18.38
CA PRO A 361 -12.25 9.68 -19.38
C PRO A 361 -11.20 8.56 -19.41
N LEU A 362 -11.64 7.37 -19.83
CA LEU A 362 -10.74 6.33 -20.30
C LEU A 362 -10.23 6.71 -21.70
N ASN A 363 -9.05 7.31 -21.74
CA ASN A 363 -8.43 7.80 -22.96
C ASN A 363 -7.05 7.16 -23.19
N VAL A 364 -6.83 6.61 -24.39
CA VAL A 364 -5.55 5.99 -24.78
C VAL A 364 -4.39 6.97 -24.71
N LYS A 365 -4.63 8.26 -25.01
CA LYS A 365 -3.62 9.30 -24.94
C LYS A 365 -3.05 9.45 -23.54
N ILE A 366 -3.89 9.35 -22.48
CA ILE A 366 -3.42 9.40 -21.09
C ILE A 366 -2.37 8.32 -20.85
N ARG A 367 -2.68 7.07 -21.24
CA ARG A 367 -1.76 5.92 -21.11
C ARG A 367 -0.46 6.15 -21.87
N GLU A 368 -0.55 6.50 -23.16
CA GLU A 368 0.63 6.71 -24.01
C GLU A 368 1.53 7.83 -23.49
N ASN A 369 0.91 8.91 -23.02
CA ASN A 369 1.60 10.07 -22.46
C ASN A 369 2.34 9.72 -21.17
N VAL A 370 1.69 9.02 -20.22
CA VAL A 370 2.37 8.62 -18.98
C VAL A 370 3.42 7.53 -19.21
N ASP A 371 3.20 6.58 -20.12
CA ASP A 371 4.20 5.57 -20.49
C ASP A 371 5.45 6.22 -21.13
N ALA A 372 5.26 7.32 -21.85
CA ALA A 372 6.33 8.14 -22.42
C ALA A 372 6.98 9.11 -21.41
N GLY A 373 6.54 9.11 -20.15
CA GLY A 373 7.05 10.00 -19.11
C GLY A 373 6.60 11.45 -19.25
N LYS A 374 5.60 11.74 -20.08
CA LYS A 374 5.08 13.08 -20.39
C LYS A 374 3.58 13.16 -20.06
N PRO A 375 3.18 13.33 -18.78
CA PRO A 375 1.78 13.29 -18.37
C PRO A 375 0.89 14.26 -19.15
N SER A 376 -0.41 13.97 -19.25
CA SER A 376 -1.44 14.73 -19.98
C SER A 376 -1.36 16.24 -19.80
N VAL A 377 -1.15 16.73 -18.57
CA VAL A 377 -1.02 18.18 -18.30
C VAL A 377 0.21 18.80 -18.97
N ILE A 378 1.31 18.06 -19.11
CA ILE A 378 2.54 18.49 -19.81
C ILE A 378 2.43 18.25 -21.31
N ALA A 379 1.75 17.18 -21.72
CA ALA A 379 1.44 16.91 -23.12
C ALA A 379 0.44 17.91 -23.71
N ASP A 380 -0.31 18.60 -22.85
CA ASP A 380 -1.40 19.51 -23.21
C ASP A 380 -2.45 18.81 -24.08
N ASP A 381 -2.81 17.58 -23.67
CA ASP A 381 -3.82 16.78 -24.36
C ASP A 381 -5.25 17.18 -23.93
N ASP A 382 -6.24 16.59 -24.59
CA ASP A 382 -7.67 16.87 -24.39
C ASP A 382 -8.15 16.64 -22.94
N THR A 383 -7.36 15.98 -22.08
CA THR A 383 -7.69 15.69 -20.68
C THR A 383 -6.98 16.62 -19.69
N ALA A 384 -6.04 17.45 -20.16
CA ALA A 384 -5.31 18.41 -19.35
C ALA A 384 -6.24 19.41 -18.66
N GLU A 385 -7.25 19.91 -19.38
CA GLU A 385 -8.24 20.86 -18.85
C GLU A 385 -9.02 20.26 -17.67
N SER A 386 -9.44 18.99 -17.77
CA SER A 386 -10.14 18.31 -16.66
C SER A 386 -9.28 18.20 -15.40
N TYR A 387 -7.97 17.96 -15.53
CA TYR A 387 -7.06 17.98 -14.38
C TYR A 387 -6.87 19.38 -13.79
N ILE A 388 -6.85 20.41 -14.64
CA ILE A 388 -6.77 21.82 -14.20
C ILE A 388 -8.03 22.21 -13.43
N GLU A 389 -9.23 21.89 -13.92
CA GLU A 389 -10.49 22.15 -13.21
C GLU A 389 -10.54 21.45 -11.84
N ILE A 390 -10.07 20.20 -11.76
CA ILE A 390 -9.94 19.48 -10.48
C ILE A 390 -8.96 20.20 -9.56
N ALA A 391 -7.82 20.65 -10.08
CA ALA A 391 -6.81 21.38 -9.32
C ALA A 391 -7.32 22.73 -8.81
N GLU A 392 -8.13 23.45 -9.59
CA GLU A 392 -8.76 24.71 -9.17
C GLU A 392 -9.71 24.51 -7.99
N LYS A 393 -10.54 23.46 -8.03
CA LYS A 393 -11.42 23.11 -6.91
C LYS A 393 -10.62 22.80 -5.65
N ILE A 394 -9.55 22.00 -5.77
CA ILE A 394 -8.66 21.68 -4.64
C ILE A 394 -7.98 22.95 -4.12
N ALA A 395 -7.42 23.79 -4.99
CA ALA A 395 -6.76 25.03 -4.61
C ALA A 395 -7.72 26.00 -3.90
N SER A 396 -8.99 26.05 -4.33
CA SER A 396 -10.03 26.86 -3.68
C SER A 396 -10.42 26.36 -2.30
N TRP A 397 -10.32 25.04 -2.06
CA TRP A 397 -10.62 24.40 -0.79
C TRP A 397 -9.50 24.60 0.25
N LEU A 398 -8.25 24.73 -0.21
CA LEU A 398 -7.11 24.84 0.67
C LEU A 398 -7.22 26.04 1.63
N PRO A 399 -6.74 25.89 2.88
CA PRO A 399 -6.69 27.00 3.82
C PRO A 399 -5.90 28.16 3.22
N LYS A 400 -6.49 29.35 3.19
CA LYS A 400 -5.77 30.57 2.82
C LYS A 400 -4.75 30.86 3.90
N VAL A 401 -3.49 30.49 3.66
CA VAL A 401 -2.38 30.89 4.52
C VAL A 401 -2.03 32.33 4.13
N GLU A 402 -1.99 33.24 5.11
CA GLU A 402 -1.35 34.54 4.90
C GLU A 402 0.09 34.27 4.50
N LYS A 403 0.44 34.56 3.23
CA LYS A 403 1.82 34.45 2.76
C LYS A 403 2.69 35.29 3.69
N ASP A 404 3.54 34.64 4.48
CA ASP A 404 4.52 35.35 5.29
C ASP A 404 5.42 36.14 4.32
N GLN A 405 5.24 37.45 4.28
CA GLN A 405 5.96 38.35 3.38
C GLN A 405 7.48 38.35 3.65
N LYS A 406 7.92 37.69 4.73
CA LYS A 406 9.33 37.48 5.09
C LYS A 406 9.93 36.19 4.54
N ARG A 407 9.18 35.37 3.79
CA ARG A 407 9.77 34.27 3.02
C ARG A 407 10.62 34.83 1.88
N ILE A 408 11.91 34.98 2.15
CA ILE A 408 12.92 35.22 1.14
C ILE A 408 13.50 33.86 0.77
N PHE A 409 13.33 33.48 -0.50
CA PHE A 409 13.76 32.26 -1.22
C PHE A 409 12.76 31.08 -1.18
#